data_AF-A0A819PBB1-F1
#
_entry.id   AF-A0A819PBB1-F1
#
_cell.length_a   1.000
_cell.length_b   1.000
_cell.length_c   1.000
_cell.angle_alpha   90.00
_cell.angle_beta   90.00
_cell.angle_gamma   90.00
#
_symmetry.space_group_name_H-M   'P 1'
#
loop_
_entity.id
_entity.type
_entity.pdbx_description
1 polymer ?
#
loop_
_entity_poly.entity_id
_entity_poly.type
_entity_poly.pdbx_seq_one_letter_code
_entity_poly.pdbx_strand_id
1 'polypeptide(L)'
;RLLGLRKSWESIEINDLEDSYGQEWTYEQRKQLEYTCHTAFFVTIVICQWAVLIVCKTRRNSIFQQGMNNWMLNFGLVFETVLAAIISYTPYLDTALNTYPLKFLWWLVPIPYFFLILVYDEVRKYIIRKDPGGWVERETYY
;
A
#
# COMPACT_ATOMS: atom_id res chain seq x y z
N ARG A 1 -2.58 -17.42 18.88
CA ARG A 1 -3.59 -18.11 17.99
C ARG A 1 -4.34 -17.01 17.25
N LEU A 2 -4.58 -17.08 15.93
CA LEU A 2 -5.26 -15.99 15.18
C LEU A 2 -6.65 -16.37 14.66
N LEU A 3 -6.88 -17.65 14.33
CA LEU A 3 -8.14 -18.12 13.79
C LEU A 3 -9.22 -18.23 14.88
N GLY A 4 -10.42 -17.70 14.62
CA GLY A 4 -11.56 -17.73 15.54
C GLY A 4 -11.63 -16.56 16.54
N LEU A 5 -10.62 -15.69 16.59
CA LEU A 5 -10.57 -14.56 17.53
C LEU A 5 -11.52 -13.42 17.20
N ARG A 6 -12.08 -13.35 15.99
CA ARG A 6 -12.90 -12.21 15.54
C ARG A 6 -14.07 -11.91 16.48
N LYS A 7 -14.81 -12.94 16.93
CA LYS A 7 -15.95 -12.76 17.84
C LYS A 7 -15.51 -12.13 19.16
N SER A 8 -14.38 -12.58 19.71
CA SER A 8 -13.81 -12.02 20.93
C SER A 8 -13.21 -10.63 20.69
N TRP A 9 -12.63 -10.41 19.51
CA TRP A 9 -12.04 -9.15 19.08
C TRP A 9 -13.07 -8.03 18.86
N GLU A 10 -14.28 -8.37 18.42
CA GLU A 10 -15.35 -7.40 18.18
C GLU A 10 -16.26 -7.22 19.41
N SER A 11 -16.22 -8.12 20.40
CA SER A 11 -17.03 -8.01 21.61
C SER A 11 -16.55 -6.87 22.52
N ILE A 12 -17.49 -6.00 22.90
CA ILE A 12 -17.32 -4.91 23.88
C ILE A 12 -17.26 -5.47 25.32
N GLU A 13 -17.87 -6.62 25.56
CA GLU A 13 -17.99 -7.23 26.89
C GLU A 13 -16.64 -7.77 27.40
N ILE A 14 -15.74 -8.12 26.48
CA ILE A 14 -14.43 -8.70 26.79
C ILE A 14 -13.41 -7.56 26.90
N ASN A 15 -12.80 -7.38 28.07
CA ASN A 15 -11.80 -6.31 28.30
C ASN A 15 -10.43 -6.86 28.73
N ASP A 16 -10.29 -8.17 28.70
CA ASP A 16 -9.18 -8.99 29.19
C ASP A 16 -8.68 -9.93 28.08
N LEU A 17 -8.73 -9.49 26.82
CA LEU A 17 -8.32 -10.35 25.71
C LEU A 17 -6.80 -10.51 25.71
N GLU A 18 -6.32 -11.73 25.96
CA GLU A 18 -4.90 -12.05 26.02
C GLU A 18 -4.25 -12.09 24.63
N ASP A 19 -3.10 -11.42 24.48
CA ASP A 19 -2.28 -11.47 23.28
C ASP A 19 -1.28 -12.66 23.29
N SER A 20 -0.41 -12.75 22.27
CA SER A 20 0.58 -13.83 22.20
C SER A 20 1.75 -13.69 23.18
N TYR A 21 1.85 -12.55 23.86
CA TYR A 21 2.86 -12.25 24.88
C TYR A 21 2.29 -12.35 26.31
N GLY A 22 1.02 -12.70 26.47
CA GLY A 22 0.35 -12.81 27.77
C GLY A 22 -0.14 -11.48 28.33
N GLN A 23 -0.29 -10.44 27.50
CA GLN A 23 -0.83 -9.14 27.90
C GLN A 23 -2.34 -9.11 27.68
N GLU A 24 -3.07 -8.50 28.60
CA GLU A 24 -4.52 -8.29 28.50
C GLU A 24 -4.83 -6.96 27.80
N TRP A 25 -5.74 -7.00 26.82
CA TRP A 25 -6.11 -5.84 26.02
C TRP A 25 -7.60 -5.47 26.19
N THR A 26 -7.86 -4.20 26.52
CA THR A 26 -9.22 -3.66 26.60
C THR A 26 -9.85 -3.49 25.21
N TYR A 27 -11.18 -3.38 25.15
CA TYR A 27 -11.87 -3.15 23.86
C TYR A 27 -11.37 -1.90 23.13
N GLU A 28 -11.18 -0.79 23.86
CA GLU A 28 -10.70 0.47 23.28
C GLU A 28 -9.29 0.34 22.69
N GLN A 29 -8.36 -0.29 23.42
CA GLN A 29 -6.99 -0.50 22.94
C GLN A 29 -6.95 -1.35 21.67
N ARG A 30 -7.80 -2.39 21.60
CA ARG A 30 -7.94 -3.24 20.41
C ARG A 30 -8.47 -2.46 19.22
N LYS A 31 -9.47 -1.60 19.42
CA LYS A 31 -10.01 -0.76 18.35
C LYS A 31 -9.02 0.29 17.86
N GLN A 32 -8.24 0.90 18.76
CA GLN A 32 -7.15 1.79 18.37
C GLN A 32 -6.11 1.07 17.49
N LEU A 33 -5.76 -0.17 17.84
CA LEU A 33 -4.84 -0.98 17.04
C LEU A 33 -5.44 -1.31 15.66
N GLU A 34 -6.70 -1.74 15.62
CA GLU A 34 -7.42 -2.07 14.38
C GLU A 34 -7.46 -0.88 13.41
N TYR A 35 -7.76 0.31 13.92
CA TYR A 35 -7.78 1.56 13.15
C TYR A 35 -6.38 1.99 12.68
N THR A 36 -5.36 1.75 13.50
CA THR A 36 -3.97 1.92 13.08
C THR A 36 -3.62 0.98 11.91
N CYS A 37 -4.07 -0.27 11.95
CA CYS A 37 -3.89 -1.23 10.87
C CYS A 37 -4.60 -0.81 9.57
N HIS A 38 -5.84 -0.29 9.65
CA HIS A 38 -6.54 0.25 8.48
C HIS A 38 -5.76 1.39 7.82
N THR A 39 -5.24 2.31 8.64
CA THR A 39 -4.42 3.42 8.14
C THR A 39 -3.13 2.92 7.50
N ALA A 40 -2.45 1.95 8.12
CA ALA A 40 -1.23 1.35 7.58
C ALA A 40 -1.46 0.66 6.23
N PHE A 41 -2.60 -0.03 6.10
CA PHE A 41 -3.02 -0.66 4.86
C PHE A 41 -3.32 0.36 3.76
N PHE A 42 -4.00 1.46 4.11
CA PHE A 42 -4.23 2.57 3.18
C PHE A 42 -2.92 3.18 2.65
N VAL A 43 -1.95 3.49 3.52
CA VAL A 43 -0.63 4.00 3.10
C VAL A 43 0.10 2.99 2.23
N THR A 44 0.00 1.70 2.53
CA THR A 44 0.56 0.63 1.70
C THR A 44 0.00 0.65 0.29
N ILE A 45 -1.32 0.83 0.14
CA ILE A 45 -1.95 0.95 -1.18
C ILE A 45 -1.41 2.17 -1.93
N VAL A 46 -1.32 3.33 -1.29
CA VAL A 46 -0.80 4.57 -1.92
C VAL A 46 0.63 4.39 -2.43
N ILE A 47 1.51 3.77 -1.63
CA ILE A 47 2.90 3.53 -2.06
C ILE A 47 2.96 2.53 -3.22
N CYS A 48 2.15 1.47 -3.20
CA CYS A 48 2.05 0.55 -4.33
C CYS A 48 1.51 1.24 -5.58
N GLN A 49 0.55 2.17 -5.46
CA GLN A 49 0.03 2.96 -6.58
C GLN A 49 1.12 3.79 -7.25
N TRP A 50 2.11 4.29 -6.51
CA TRP A 50 3.25 4.96 -7.12
C TRP A 50 3.97 4.06 -8.14
N ALA A 51 4.23 2.80 -7.78
CA ALA A 51 4.86 1.84 -8.69
C ALA A 51 3.96 1.54 -9.89
N VAL A 52 2.66 1.29 -9.64
CA VAL A 52 1.68 0.99 -10.69
C VAL A 52 1.59 2.13 -11.70
N LEU A 53 1.52 3.38 -11.23
CA LEU A 53 1.43 4.57 -12.06
C LEU A 53 2.69 4.76 -12.92
N ILE A 54 3.88 4.52 -12.35
CA ILE A 54 5.15 4.56 -13.08
C ILE A 54 5.20 3.46 -14.16
N VAL A 55 4.79 2.23 -13.84
CA VAL A 55 4.76 1.10 -14.77
C VAL A 55 3.79 1.34 -15.93
N CYS A 56 2.57 1.77 -15.62
CA CYS A 56 1.52 2.01 -16.62
C CYS A 56 1.86 3.12 -17.62
N LYS A 57 2.85 3.98 -17.31
CA LYS A 57 3.35 5.00 -18.23
C LYS A 57 3.93 4.40 -19.52
N THR A 58 4.56 3.23 -19.44
CA THR A 58 5.30 2.63 -20.55
C THR A 58 4.85 1.19 -20.79
N ARG A 59 4.31 0.91 -21.98
CA ARG A 59 3.86 -0.46 -22.35
C ARG A 59 4.97 -1.37 -22.85
N ARG A 60 5.91 -0.81 -23.64
CA ARG A 60 7.02 -1.57 -24.27
C ARG A 60 8.40 -1.05 -23.89
N ASN A 61 8.56 0.27 -23.85
CA ASN A 61 9.84 0.91 -23.57
C ASN A 61 10.21 0.78 -22.09
N SER A 62 11.51 0.73 -21.79
CA SER A 62 11.98 0.80 -20.41
C SER A 62 11.76 2.19 -19.85
N ILE A 63 11.44 2.29 -18.57
CA ILE A 63 11.31 3.56 -17.85
C ILE A 63 12.62 4.36 -17.95
N PHE A 64 13.77 3.69 -17.92
CA PHE A 64 15.10 4.32 -18.03
C PHE A 64 15.38 4.94 -19.40
N GLN A 65 14.80 4.37 -20.47
CA GLN A 65 14.96 4.89 -21.82
C GLN A 65 13.96 6.01 -22.12
N GLN A 66 12.73 5.91 -21.59
CA GLN A 66 11.67 6.88 -21.83
C GLN A 66 11.85 8.16 -20.99
N GLY A 67 12.34 8.03 -19.75
CA GLY A 67 12.43 9.12 -18.78
C GLY A 67 11.07 9.58 -18.20
N MET A 68 11.12 10.49 -17.22
CA MET A 68 9.96 11.01 -16.47
C MET A 68 9.57 12.45 -16.87
N ASN A 69 9.49 12.75 -18.16
CA ASN A 69 9.19 14.11 -18.65
C ASN A 69 7.69 14.49 -18.63
N ASN A 70 6.80 13.62 -18.14
CA ASN A 70 5.37 13.93 -18.09
C ASN A 70 5.05 14.67 -16.78
N TRP A 71 4.95 16.00 -16.87
CA TRP A 71 4.65 16.87 -15.72
C TRP A 71 3.33 16.52 -15.04
N MET A 72 2.27 16.21 -15.81
CA MET A 72 0.96 15.87 -15.26
C MET A 72 1.00 14.60 -14.41
N LEU A 73 1.80 13.62 -14.84
CA LEU A 73 2.02 12.37 -14.12
C LEU A 73 2.79 12.60 -12.82
N ASN A 74 3.86 13.40 -12.87
CA ASN A 74 4.64 13.76 -11.68
C ASN A 74 3.79 14.57 -10.68
N PHE A 75 2.95 15.48 -11.18
CA PHE A 75 1.97 16.19 -10.36
C PHE A 75 0.98 15.25 -9.70
N GLY A 76 0.46 14.26 -10.43
CA GLY A 76 -0.44 13.23 -9.89
C GLY A 76 0.18 12.47 -8.72
N LEU A 77 1.44 12.04 -8.83
CA LEU A 77 2.17 11.36 -7.75
C LEU A 77 2.31 12.24 -6.50
N VAL A 78 2.69 13.51 -6.68
CA VAL A 78 2.82 14.46 -5.56
C VAL A 78 1.46 14.73 -4.92
N PHE A 79 0.43 14.96 -5.74
CA PHE A 79 -0.93 15.20 -5.27
C PHE A 79 -1.47 14.02 -4.46
N GLU A 80 -1.29 12.78 -4.95
CA GLU A 80 -1.70 11.57 -4.25
C GLU A 80 -0.98 11.44 -2.89
N THR A 81 0.32 11.72 -2.85
CA THR A 81 1.12 11.71 -1.62
C THR A 81 0.62 12.74 -0.61
N VAL A 82 0.35 13.96 -1.08
CA VAL A 82 -0.16 15.06 -0.24
C VAL A 82 -1.55 14.71 0.27
N LEU A 83 -2.43 14.18 -0.58
CA LEU A 83 -3.77 13.77 -0.20
C LEU A 83 -3.73 12.66 0.86
N ALA A 84 -2.87 11.65 0.68
CA ALA A 84 -2.68 10.58 1.65
C ALA A 84 -2.14 11.10 2.99
N ALA A 85 -1.22 12.07 2.97
CA ALA A 85 -0.71 12.71 4.17
C ALA A 85 -1.81 13.53 4.89
N ILE A 86 -2.63 14.29 4.15
CA ILE A 86 -3.78 15.02 4.70
C ILE A 86 -4.74 14.04 5.36
N ILE A 87 -5.09 12.94 4.69
CA ILE A 87 -6.01 11.93 5.23
C ILE A 87 -5.45 11.25 6.49
N SER A 88 -4.15 11.01 6.54
CA SER A 88 -3.52 10.27 7.65
C SER A 88 -3.24 11.13 8.89
N TYR A 89 -3.06 12.45 8.73
CA TYR A 89 -2.58 13.34 9.79
C TYR A 89 -3.51 14.50 10.15
N THR A 90 -4.62 14.68 9.42
CA THR A 90 -5.58 15.75 9.73
C THR A 90 -6.52 15.30 10.87
N PRO A 91 -6.48 15.97 12.04
CA PRO A 91 -7.46 15.71 13.10
C PRO A 91 -8.86 16.06 12.56
N TYR A 92 -9.89 15.29 12.90
CA TYR A 92 -11.25 15.20 12.32
C TYR A 92 -11.47 14.03 11.35
N LEU A 93 -10.47 13.63 10.56
CA LEU A 93 -10.59 12.42 9.72
C LEU A 93 -10.37 11.13 10.52
N ASP A 94 -9.70 11.22 11.66
CA ASP A 94 -9.61 10.18 12.68
C ASP A 94 -10.99 9.69 13.14
N THR A 95 -11.94 10.60 13.35
CA THR A 95 -13.30 10.28 13.82
C THR A 95 -14.22 9.86 12.68
N ALA A 96 -13.99 10.38 11.46
CA ALA A 96 -14.83 10.09 10.29
C ALA A 96 -14.41 8.80 9.54
N LEU A 97 -13.10 8.53 9.46
CA LEU A 97 -12.52 7.40 8.73
C LEU A 97 -11.91 6.34 9.65
N ASN A 98 -11.95 6.55 10.98
CA ASN A 98 -11.31 5.67 11.96
C ASN A 98 -9.83 5.45 11.63
N THR A 99 -9.10 6.55 11.41
CA THR A 99 -7.66 6.51 11.14
C THR A 99 -6.86 6.97 12.36
N TYR A 100 -5.68 6.40 12.55
CA TYR A 100 -4.77 6.77 13.63
C TYR A 100 -3.41 7.20 13.06
N PRO A 101 -2.73 8.17 13.68
CA PRO A 101 -1.46 8.68 13.18
C PRO A 101 -0.40 7.57 13.15
N LEU A 102 0.13 7.31 11.96
CA LEU A 102 1.15 6.29 11.74
C LEU A 102 2.54 6.78 12.11
N LYS A 103 3.30 5.90 12.75
CA LYS A 103 4.75 6.09 12.94
C LYS A 103 5.45 6.04 11.58
N PHE A 104 6.48 6.86 11.39
CA PHE A 104 7.26 6.93 10.14
C PHE A 104 7.77 5.55 9.66
N LEU A 105 8.18 4.67 10.57
CA LEU A 105 8.65 3.32 10.22
C LEU A 105 7.63 2.50 9.42
N TRP A 106 6.34 2.74 9.59
CA TRP A 106 5.28 2.00 8.91
C TRP A 106 5.17 2.40 7.42
N TRP A 107 5.64 3.59 7.07
CA TRP A 107 5.77 4.03 5.67
C TRP A 107 6.85 3.25 4.91
N LEU A 108 7.80 2.63 5.61
CA LEU A 108 8.87 1.86 4.98
C LEU A 108 8.48 0.40 4.69
N VAL A 109 7.48 -0.14 5.38
CA VAL A 109 6.97 -1.51 5.20
C VAL A 109 6.58 -1.83 3.75
N PRO A 110 5.89 -0.95 3.00
CA PRO A 110 5.51 -1.23 1.62
C PRO A 110 6.61 -1.00 0.57
N ILE A 111 7.75 -0.38 0.94
CA ILE A 111 8.83 -0.05 0.00
C ILE A 111 9.39 -1.28 -0.76
N PRO A 112 9.59 -2.46 -0.13
CA PRO A 112 10.00 -3.66 -0.86
C PRO A 112 9.00 -4.08 -1.95
N TYR A 113 7.70 -3.92 -1.70
CA TYR A 113 6.65 -4.24 -2.68
C TYR A 113 6.64 -3.25 -3.85
N PHE A 114 6.87 -1.97 -3.57
CA PHE A 114 7.07 -0.96 -4.61
C PHE A 114 8.20 -1.36 -5.58
N PHE A 115 9.36 -1.76 -5.06
CA PHE A 115 10.48 -2.22 -5.90
C PHE A 115 10.16 -3.53 -6.63
N LEU A 116 9.47 -4.48 -5.99
CA LEU A 116 9.07 -5.72 -6.61
C LEU A 116 8.21 -5.48 -7.86
N ILE A 117 7.22 -4.58 -7.78
CA ILE A 117 6.36 -4.22 -8.92
C ILE A 117 7.18 -3.63 -10.07
N LEU A 118 8.10 -2.71 -9.76
CA LEU A 118 8.97 -2.10 -10.78
C LEU A 118 9.88 -3.12 -11.46
N VAL A 119 10.55 -3.98 -10.68
CA VAL A 119 11.45 -5.01 -11.22
C VAL A 119 10.67 -6.01 -12.06
N TYR A 120 9.52 -6.48 -11.58
CA TYR A 120 8.66 -7.40 -12.31
C TYR A 120 8.26 -6.84 -13.69
N ASP A 121 7.82 -5.58 -13.74
CA ASP A 121 7.42 -4.96 -14.98
C ASP A 121 8.59 -4.67 -15.94
N GLU A 122 9.73 -4.21 -15.43
CA GLU A 122 10.92 -4.02 -16.26
C GLU A 122 11.43 -5.33 -16.85
N VAL A 123 11.38 -6.43 -16.09
CA VAL A 123 11.70 -7.78 -16.59
C VAL A 123 10.70 -8.20 -17.68
N ARG A 124 9.40 -8.00 -17.47
CA ARG A 124 8.36 -8.27 -18.48
C ARG A 124 8.63 -7.49 -19.78
N LYS A 125 8.86 -6.18 -19.69
CA LYS A 125 9.16 -5.32 -20.84
C LYS A 125 10.49 -5.67 -21.50
N TYR A 126 11.48 -6.12 -20.74
CA TYR A 126 12.74 -6.62 -21.28
C TYR A 126 12.52 -7.89 -22.14
N ILE A 127 11.71 -8.84 -21.66
CA ILE A 127 11.38 -10.06 -22.42
C ILE A 127 10.63 -9.72 -23.72
N ILE A 128 9.63 -8.83 -23.68
CA ILE A 128 8.87 -8.38 -24.87
C ILE A 128 9.76 -7.68 -25.90
N ARG A 129 10.82 -7.00 -25.46
CA ARG A 129 11.80 -6.38 -26.38
C ARG A 129 12.77 -7.38 -26.99
N LYS A 130 13.10 -8.45 -26.25
CA LYS A 130 14.04 -9.49 -26.70
C LYS A 130 13.39 -10.49 -27.66
N ASP A 131 12.13 -10.84 -27.44
CA ASP A 131 11.38 -11.82 -28.26
C ASP A 131 10.04 -11.22 -28.73
N PRO A 132 10.04 -10.39 -29.80
CA PRO A 132 8.83 -9.80 -30.33
C PRO A 132 7.92 -10.87 -30.97
N GLY A 133 6.67 -10.95 -30.51
CA GLY A 133 5.68 -11.93 -30.95
C GLY A 133 5.62 -13.23 -30.13
N GLY A 134 6.45 -13.34 -29.09
CA GLY A 134 6.43 -14.44 -28.12
C GLY A 134 5.18 -14.48 -27.23
N TRP A 135 5.03 -15.53 -26.42
CA TRP A 135 3.86 -15.75 -25.56
C TRP A 135 3.59 -14.58 -24.60
N VAL A 136 4.64 -14.00 -24.00
CA VAL A 136 4.52 -12.88 -23.05
C VAL A 136 3.94 -11.64 -23.74
N GLU A 137 4.31 -11.35 -24.99
CA GLU A 137 3.70 -10.24 -25.73
C GLU A 137 2.24 -10.53 -26.06
N ARG A 138 1.89 -11.76 -26.44
CA ARG A 138 0.50 -12.10 -26.77
C ARG A 138 -0.45 -12.03 -25.58
N GLU A 139 0.00 -12.43 -24.40
CA GLU A 139 -0.84 -12.52 -23.20
C GLU A 139 -0.80 -11.27 -22.31
N THR A 140 0.33 -10.56 -22.28
CA THR A 140 0.56 -9.49 -21.28
C THR A 140 0.78 -8.11 -21.87
N TYR A 141 0.76 -7.97 -23.20
CA TYR A 141 0.84 -6.67 -23.86
C TYR A 141 -0.57 -6.06 -23.97
N TYR A 142 -0.87 -5.08 -23.12
CA TYR A 142 -2.15 -4.37 -23.08
C TYR A 142 -1.98 -2.85 -23.09
#